data_AF-A0A963F4T3-F1
#
_entry.id   AF-A0A963F4T3-F1
#
_cell.length_a   1.000
_cell.length_b   1.000
_cell.length_c   1.000
_cell.angle_alpha   90.00
_cell.angle_beta   90.00
_cell.angle_gamma   90.00
#
_symmetry.space_group_name_H-M   'P 1'
#
loop_
_entity.id
_entity.type
_entity.pdbx_description
1 polymer ?
#
loop_
_entity_poly.entity_id
_entity_poly.type
_entity_poly.pdbx_seq_one_letter_code
_entity_poly.pdbx_strand_id
1 'polypeptide(L)'
;MAQSSMLSRLKWFVITVLAGMLVAFVAYHLWSLKTQHIVVIVVAVVLVSFSMMFLRRYSDFLLVGLLCSIPLAAFTKSFFFNSWDHDARAKGVMRFSGVVSVALPDIILLGLYFLWAFNIAVMRTSKFPRLHRYDVLPLLLIAAYIFSIPGSPEPKAAVFGLYFLTHHFLIYFYLSRHIELRHFPWIVIVFLFTILPEAVLGMFQYVSGKWLTLAWSRGVGENSQYVVPGIEHIKRAVGTTFDSHSFGIYMAMLAPFPLVVAFARSTRPQYRVLWGGVFIIAMVAVVLSFSRSAWLSAAISLTLIWAVHLMWGQREVLPPTMLLMLLMLILSPWWVPLIIERFVSAGPELLTSRFDQFPVAWAIWKDHFFFGYGVGNYMEALHDYNKPGVIELPVHNVFLWVAAETGLFGVITFFGVIFAALMRLWRIIRRHSEPTSVLALAVFGALIAYLLDGLTDPLFREPVVYMMYWVCIAMSVAISRIDERLQELPKAPPNSPR
;
A
#
# COMPACT_ATOMS: atom_id res chain seq x y z
N MET A 1 -37.43 38.69 23.67
CA MET A 1 -37.64 37.29 23.23
C MET A 1 -37.76 37.11 21.71
N ALA A 2 -38.27 38.07 20.92
CA ALA A 2 -38.39 37.90 19.47
C ALA A 2 -37.04 37.90 18.71
N GLN A 3 -36.07 38.74 19.12
CA GLN A 3 -34.73 38.81 18.46
C GLN A 3 -33.92 37.52 18.59
N SER A 4 -34.02 36.78 19.70
CA SER A 4 -33.30 35.51 19.87
C SER A 4 -33.84 34.40 18.96
N SER A 5 -35.14 34.42 18.62
CA SER A 5 -35.72 33.49 17.65
C SER A 5 -35.36 33.83 16.20
N MET A 6 -35.12 35.10 15.90
CA MET A 6 -34.72 35.53 14.56
C MET A 6 -33.27 35.13 14.27
N LEU A 7 -32.38 35.30 15.25
CA LEU A 7 -30.99 34.85 15.15
C LEU A 7 -30.86 33.32 15.02
N SER A 8 -31.69 32.55 15.72
CA SER A 8 -31.67 31.08 15.60
C SER A 8 -32.18 30.63 14.24
N ARG A 9 -33.27 31.23 13.72
CA ARG A 9 -33.78 30.97 12.36
C ARG A 9 -32.78 31.35 11.28
N LEU A 10 -32.08 32.48 11.45
CA LEU A 10 -31.02 32.91 10.51
C LEU A 10 -29.84 31.94 10.51
N LYS A 11 -29.41 31.44 11.68
CA LYS A 11 -28.36 30.41 11.78
C LYS A 11 -28.76 29.13 11.04
N TRP A 12 -29.97 28.64 11.26
CA TRP A 12 -30.46 27.45 10.56
C TRP A 12 -30.59 27.67 9.06
N PHE A 13 -31.08 28.84 8.63
CA PHE A 13 -31.14 29.21 7.22
C PHE A 13 -29.76 29.21 6.57
N VAL A 14 -28.75 29.81 7.21
CA VAL A 14 -27.36 29.80 6.71
C VAL A 14 -26.81 28.38 6.64
N ILE A 15 -27.05 27.55 7.66
CA ILE A 15 -26.63 26.13 7.66
C ILE A 15 -27.30 25.37 6.50
N THR A 16 -28.60 25.58 6.27
CA THR A 16 -29.34 24.92 5.18
C THR A 16 -28.86 25.38 3.81
N VAL A 17 -28.57 26.67 3.63
CA VAL A 17 -28.02 27.21 2.38
C VAL A 17 -26.62 26.64 2.13
N LEU A 18 -25.75 26.60 3.15
CA LEU A 18 -24.42 26.01 3.03
C LEU A 18 -24.48 24.50 2.74
N ALA A 19 -25.39 23.78 3.37
CA ALA A 19 -25.63 22.36 3.08
C ALA A 19 -26.17 22.16 1.66
N GLY A 20 -27.09 23.01 1.20
CA GLY A 20 -27.61 22.99 -0.17
C GLY A 20 -26.52 23.28 -1.20
N MET A 21 -25.66 24.27 -0.95
CA MET A 21 -24.50 24.57 -1.80
C MET A 21 -23.51 23.41 -1.83
N LEU A 22 -23.24 22.77 -0.68
CA LEU A 22 -22.38 21.60 -0.60
C LEU A 22 -22.96 20.42 -1.40
N VAL A 23 -24.26 20.15 -1.26
CA VAL A 23 -24.94 19.09 -2.03
C VAL A 23 -24.93 19.39 -3.52
N ALA A 24 -25.21 20.63 -3.93
CA ALA A 24 -25.17 21.04 -5.33
C ALA A 24 -23.76 20.93 -5.92
N PHE A 25 -22.74 21.33 -5.16
CA PHE A 25 -21.33 21.21 -5.54
C PHE A 25 -20.91 19.75 -5.70
N VAL A 26 -21.29 18.88 -4.75
CA VAL A 26 -21.05 17.43 -4.81
C VAL A 26 -21.79 16.83 -6.00
N ALA A 27 -23.05 17.17 -6.21
CA ALA A 27 -23.87 16.66 -7.33
C ALA A 27 -23.32 17.09 -8.69
N TYR A 28 -22.91 18.35 -8.85
CA TYR A 28 -22.25 18.84 -10.05
C TYR A 28 -20.97 18.06 -10.34
N HIS A 29 -20.14 17.84 -9.33
CA HIS A 29 -18.90 17.09 -9.49
C HIS A 29 -19.08 15.59 -9.66
N LEU A 30 -20.18 15.01 -9.18
CA LEU A 30 -20.59 13.63 -9.45
C LEU A 30 -21.10 13.48 -10.89
N TRP A 31 -21.90 14.44 -11.36
CA TRP A 31 -22.40 14.50 -12.75
C TRP A 31 -21.25 14.70 -13.75
N SER A 32 -20.21 15.43 -13.36
CA SER A 32 -19.01 15.65 -14.18
C SER A 32 -18.03 14.47 -14.18
N LEU A 33 -18.36 13.34 -13.55
CA LEU A 33 -17.46 12.19 -13.50
C LEU A 33 -17.48 11.38 -14.80
N LYS A 34 -16.30 11.01 -15.28
CA LYS A 34 -16.17 9.95 -16.29
C LYS A 34 -16.74 8.64 -15.75
N THR A 35 -17.34 7.83 -16.62
CA THR A 35 -18.00 6.54 -16.30
C THR A 35 -17.19 5.63 -15.37
N GLN A 36 -15.85 5.60 -15.53
CA GLN A 36 -14.95 4.82 -14.67
C GLN A 36 -15.05 5.18 -13.18
N HIS A 37 -15.17 6.47 -12.83
CA HIS A 37 -15.28 6.90 -11.45
C HIS A 37 -16.66 6.60 -10.87
N ILE A 38 -17.70 6.63 -11.71
CA ILE A 38 -19.07 6.23 -11.33
C ILE A 38 -19.08 4.74 -10.96
N VAL A 39 -18.43 3.88 -11.75
CA VAL A 39 -18.32 2.44 -11.45
C VAL A 39 -17.61 2.21 -10.11
N VAL A 40 -16.49 2.89 -9.85
CA VAL A 40 -15.77 2.79 -8.56
C VAL A 40 -16.67 3.21 -7.40
N ILE A 41 -17.43 4.30 -7.53
CA ILE A 41 -18.36 4.76 -6.49
C ILE A 41 -19.50 3.76 -6.28
N VAL A 42 -20.10 3.22 -7.34
CA VAL A 42 -21.18 2.23 -7.23
C VAL A 42 -20.67 0.95 -6.55
N VAL A 43 -19.51 0.44 -6.97
CA VAL A 43 -18.89 -0.73 -6.33
C VAL A 43 -18.60 -0.43 -4.86
N ALA A 44 -18.05 0.74 -4.56
CA ALA A 44 -17.81 1.15 -3.18
C ALA A 44 -19.10 1.17 -2.35
N VAL A 45 -20.18 1.78 -2.86
CA VAL A 45 -21.48 1.86 -2.18
C VAL A 45 -22.10 0.47 -1.97
N VAL A 46 -21.98 -0.43 -2.95
CA VAL A 46 -22.46 -1.82 -2.82
C VAL A 46 -21.65 -2.57 -1.76
N LEU A 47 -20.32 -2.43 -1.76
CA LEU A 47 -19.44 -3.03 -0.76
C LEU A 47 -19.72 -2.48 0.64
N VAL A 48 -19.94 -1.16 0.72
CA VAL A 48 -20.36 -0.45 1.93
C VAL A 48 -21.68 -1.04 2.45
N SER A 49 -22.68 -1.17 1.58
CA SER A 49 -24.01 -1.66 1.94
C SER A 49 -24.01 -3.12 2.36
N PHE A 50 -23.25 -3.98 1.68
CA PHE A 50 -23.15 -5.40 1.98
C PHE A 50 -22.46 -5.64 3.33
N SER A 51 -21.42 -4.88 3.65
CA SER A 51 -20.67 -5.06 4.91
C SER A 51 -21.37 -4.42 6.12
N MET A 52 -22.26 -3.44 5.93
CA MET A 52 -23.18 -2.98 6.98
C MET A 52 -24.11 -4.09 7.50
N MET A 53 -24.35 -5.16 6.72
CA MET A 53 -25.17 -6.30 7.16
C MET A 53 -24.47 -7.17 8.22
N PHE A 54 -23.14 -7.10 8.33
CA PHE A 54 -22.34 -8.02 9.14
C PHE A 54 -21.57 -7.34 10.29
N LEU A 55 -21.45 -6.01 10.28
CA LEU A 55 -20.69 -5.25 11.27
C LEU A 55 -21.63 -4.44 12.18
N ARG A 56 -21.59 -4.76 13.48
CA ARG A 56 -22.44 -4.12 14.51
C ARG A 56 -22.10 -2.64 14.78
N ARG A 57 -20.91 -2.19 14.36
CA ARG A 57 -20.41 -0.82 14.60
C ARG A 57 -20.03 -0.17 13.27
N TYR A 58 -20.58 1.02 13.02
CA TYR A 58 -20.32 1.78 11.80
C TYR A 58 -18.83 2.14 11.61
N SER A 59 -18.11 2.39 12.71
CA SER A 59 -16.65 2.63 12.69
C SER A 59 -15.85 1.41 12.22
N ASP A 60 -16.25 0.21 12.67
CA ASP A 60 -15.57 -1.04 12.31
C ASP A 60 -15.84 -1.34 10.84
N PHE A 61 -17.05 -1.02 10.36
CA PHE A 61 -17.41 -1.07 8.95
C PHE A 61 -16.52 -0.17 8.07
N LEU A 62 -16.42 1.11 8.38
CA LEU A 62 -15.58 2.02 7.59
C LEU A 62 -14.09 1.64 7.66
N LEU A 63 -13.62 1.09 8.79
CA LEU A 63 -12.24 0.61 8.92
C LEU A 63 -11.97 -0.58 7.98
N VAL A 64 -12.87 -1.57 7.97
CA VAL A 64 -12.78 -2.72 7.05
C VAL A 64 -12.91 -2.25 5.60
N GLY A 65 -13.84 -1.33 5.33
CA GLY A 65 -14.03 -0.72 4.00
C GLY A 65 -12.78 0.02 3.51
N LEU A 66 -12.09 0.75 4.39
CA LEU A 66 -10.82 1.41 4.08
C LEU A 66 -9.79 0.38 3.60
N LEU A 67 -9.61 -0.71 4.33
CA LEU A 67 -8.64 -1.75 3.98
C LEU A 67 -9.03 -2.49 2.68
N CYS A 68 -10.32 -2.78 2.46
CA CYS A 68 -10.80 -3.33 1.19
C CYS A 68 -10.62 -2.39 -0.01
N SER A 69 -10.58 -1.07 0.23
CA SER A 69 -10.44 -0.06 -0.82
C SER A 69 -9.00 0.21 -1.25
N ILE A 70 -7.98 -0.37 -0.58
CA ILE A 70 -6.56 -0.15 -0.90
C ILE A 70 -6.21 -0.40 -2.37
N PRO A 71 -6.68 -1.48 -3.04
CA PRO A 71 -6.41 -1.65 -4.48
C PRO A 71 -6.95 -0.48 -5.33
N LEU A 72 -8.00 0.18 -4.84
CA LEU A 72 -8.60 1.32 -5.50
C LEU A 72 -7.84 2.64 -5.24
N ALA A 73 -6.73 2.64 -4.50
CA ALA A 73 -5.92 3.82 -4.24
C ALA A 73 -5.28 4.42 -5.50
N ALA A 74 -5.14 3.62 -6.57
CA ALA A 74 -4.66 4.12 -7.87
C ALA A 74 -5.71 4.93 -8.65
N PHE A 75 -6.99 4.86 -8.26
CA PHE A 75 -8.09 5.57 -8.90
C PHE A 75 -8.30 6.93 -8.28
N THR A 76 -7.50 7.88 -8.73
CA THR A 76 -7.48 9.21 -8.14
C THR A 76 -8.14 10.24 -9.03
N LYS A 77 -8.97 11.11 -8.47
CA LYS A 77 -9.46 12.32 -9.13
C LYS A 77 -8.60 13.51 -8.73
N SER A 78 -8.07 14.21 -9.72
CA SER A 78 -7.19 15.38 -9.56
C SER A 78 -8.00 16.68 -9.63
N PHE A 79 -7.72 17.63 -8.72
CA PHE A 79 -8.53 18.86 -8.60
C PHE A 79 -7.79 20.17 -8.97
N PHE A 80 -6.47 20.13 -9.17
CA PHE A 80 -5.67 21.30 -9.54
C PHE A 80 -4.81 20.97 -10.76
N PHE A 81 -5.11 21.58 -11.91
CA PHE A 81 -4.37 21.41 -13.16
C PHE A 81 -3.43 22.61 -13.38
N ASN A 82 -2.16 22.34 -13.67
CA ASN A 82 -1.23 23.33 -14.22
C ASN A 82 -0.58 22.78 -15.50
N SER A 83 -0.10 23.68 -16.37
CA SER A 83 0.59 23.40 -17.65
C SER A 83 1.85 22.52 -17.54
N TRP A 84 2.37 22.30 -16.34
CA TRP A 84 3.44 21.34 -16.00
C TRP A 84 3.08 19.87 -16.30
N ASP A 85 1.79 19.56 -16.46
CA ASP A 85 1.26 18.20 -16.53
C ASP A 85 1.58 17.49 -17.87
N HIS A 86 1.93 18.18 -18.96
CA HIS A 86 2.31 17.50 -20.21
C HIS A 86 3.73 16.93 -20.16
N ASP A 87 4.69 17.70 -19.68
CA ASP A 87 6.11 17.28 -19.59
C ASP A 87 6.34 16.34 -18.39
N ALA A 88 5.68 16.57 -17.26
CA ALA A 88 5.75 15.69 -16.09
C ALA A 88 5.07 14.34 -16.30
N ARG A 89 4.01 14.26 -17.13
CA ARG A 89 3.43 12.97 -17.60
C ARG A 89 4.41 12.21 -18.46
N ALA A 90 5.14 12.89 -19.35
CA ALA A 90 6.18 12.28 -20.19
C ALA A 90 7.37 11.77 -19.35
N LYS A 91 7.72 12.46 -18.26
CA LYS A 91 8.79 12.08 -17.32
C LYS A 91 8.36 11.11 -16.20
N GLY A 92 7.10 10.66 -16.18
CA GLY A 92 6.57 9.71 -15.19
C GLY A 92 6.34 10.29 -13.78
N VAL A 93 6.41 11.60 -13.58
CA VAL A 93 6.46 12.27 -12.26
C VAL A 93 5.07 12.64 -11.72
N MET A 94 4.00 12.00 -12.22
CA MET A 94 2.60 12.40 -12.02
C MET A 94 2.14 12.68 -10.57
N ARG A 95 2.88 12.24 -9.54
CA ARG A 95 2.47 12.41 -8.12
C ARG A 95 3.15 13.53 -7.36
N PHE A 96 4.33 13.98 -7.77
CA PHE A 96 4.98 15.15 -7.17
C PHE A 96 4.79 16.42 -8.02
N SER A 97 4.14 16.30 -9.18
CA SER A 97 3.94 17.35 -10.18
C SER A 97 2.82 18.35 -9.87
N GLY A 98 2.51 18.60 -8.59
CA GLY A 98 1.57 19.68 -8.27
C GLY A 98 0.09 19.30 -8.10
N VAL A 99 -0.23 18.01 -8.04
CA VAL A 99 -1.62 17.54 -8.16
C VAL A 99 -2.13 16.97 -6.84
N VAL A 100 -3.12 17.63 -6.23
CA VAL A 100 -3.92 17.00 -5.17
C VAL A 100 -4.86 16.00 -5.82
N SER A 101 -4.60 14.73 -5.59
CA SER A 101 -5.45 13.64 -6.04
C SER A 101 -6.15 13.00 -4.86
N VAL A 102 -7.44 12.73 -5.02
CA VAL A 102 -8.29 12.07 -4.01
C VAL A 102 -8.75 10.73 -4.56
N ALA A 103 -8.47 9.67 -3.82
CA ALA A 103 -8.90 8.31 -4.07
C ALA A 103 -10.06 7.89 -3.16
N LEU A 104 -10.67 6.74 -3.45
CA LEU A 104 -11.72 6.18 -2.61
C LEU A 104 -11.29 5.93 -1.14
N PRO A 105 -10.11 5.32 -0.86
CA PRO A 105 -9.60 5.21 0.51
C PRO A 105 -9.58 6.54 1.27
N ASP A 106 -9.26 7.63 0.59
CA ASP A 106 -9.11 8.95 1.21
C ASP A 106 -10.45 9.50 1.70
N ILE A 107 -11.52 9.25 0.94
CA ILE A 107 -12.89 9.63 1.31
C ILE A 107 -13.33 8.84 2.55
N ILE A 108 -13.04 7.53 2.57
CA ILE A 108 -13.36 6.67 3.72
C ILE A 108 -12.56 7.10 4.94
N LEU A 109 -11.27 7.39 4.77
CA LEU A 109 -10.39 7.89 5.83
C LEU A 109 -10.91 9.22 6.39
N LEU A 110 -11.34 10.15 5.54
CA LEU A 110 -11.95 11.41 5.98
C LEU A 110 -13.21 11.16 6.81
N GLY A 111 -14.08 10.23 6.39
CA GLY A 111 -15.25 9.82 7.16
C GLY A 111 -14.89 9.23 8.53
N LEU A 112 -13.85 8.40 8.59
CA LEU A 112 -13.31 7.83 9.83
C LEU A 112 -12.79 8.92 10.78
N TYR A 113 -12.01 9.88 10.27
CA TYR A 113 -11.53 11.02 11.07
C TYR A 113 -12.67 11.94 11.51
N PHE A 114 -13.67 12.18 10.67
CA PHE A 114 -14.86 12.94 11.04
C PHE A 114 -15.61 12.28 12.19
N LEU A 115 -15.87 10.97 12.11
CA LEU A 115 -16.50 10.22 13.19
C LEU A 115 -15.67 10.25 14.47
N TRP A 116 -14.35 10.14 14.34
CA TRP A 116 -13.46 10.20 15.50
C TRP A 116 -13.50 11.57 16.17
N ALA A 117 -13.42 12.65 15.39
CA ALA A 117 -13.54 14.03 15.89
C ALA A 117 -14.92 14.28 16.51
N PHE A 118 -16.00 13.80 15.88
CA PHE A 118 -17.36 13.87 16.40
C PHE A 118 -17.50 13.15 17.74
N ASN A 119 -16.90 11.96 17.87
CA ASN A 119 -16.91 11.19 19.12
C ASN A 119 -16.11 11.86 20.25
N ILE A 120 -15.08 12.63 19.93
CA ILE A 120 -14.31 13.41 20.89
C ILE A 120 -15.06 14.68 21.29
N ALA A 121 -15.45 15.50 20.32
CA ALA A 121 -15.95 16.85 20.56
C ALA A 121 -17.43 16.90 20.95
N VAL A 122 -18.26 16.07 20.29
CA VAL A 122 -19.72 16.11 20.43
C VAL A 122 -20.21 15.03 21.38
N MET A 123 -19.95 13.76 21.09
CA MET A 123 -20.45 12.65 21.91
C MET A 123 -19.66 12.50 23.22
N ARG A 124 -18.43 13.01 23.28
CA ARG A 124 -17.49 12.87 24.40
C ARG A 124 -17.29 11.42 24.86
N THR A 125 -17.44 10.46 23.96
CA THR A 125 -17.26 9.02 24.20
C THR A 125 -15.81 8.58 24.01
N SER A 126 -15.01 9.40 23.31
CA SER A 126 -13.60 9.13 23.02
C SER A 126 -12.69 10.21 23.61
N LYS A 127 -11.51 9.82 24.08
CA LYS A 127 -10.49 10.75 24.55
C LYS A 127 -9.68 11.28 23.37
N PHE A 128 -9.10 12.48 23.53
CA PHE A 128 -8.11 12.99 22.58
C PHE A 128 -6.94 12.00 22.42
N PRO A 129 -6.48 11.75 21.18
CA PRO A 129 -5.34 10.88 20.95
C PRO A 129 -4.09 11.42 21.64
N ARG A 130 -3.35 10.53 22.30
CA ARG A 130 -2.00 10.80 22.75
C ARG A 130 -1.01 10.23 21.73
N LEU A 131 0.14 10.88 21.60
CA LEU A 131 1.28 10.32 20.88
C LEU A 131 1.87 9.16 21.67
N HIS A 132 2.13 8.05 20.99
CA HIS A 132 2.86 6.91 21.50
C HIS A 132 4.34 7.02 21.11
N ARG A 133 5.20 6.32 21.84
CA ARG A 133 6.64 6.19 21.50
C ARG A 133 6.87 5.70 20.06
N TYR A 134 5.91 4.99 19.49
CA TYR A 134 5.97 4.46 18.13
C TYR A 134 5.76 5.54 17.04
N ASP A 135 5.15 6.68 17.37
CA ASP A 135 4.88 7.76 16.42
C ASP A 135 6.13 8.65 16.19
N VAL A 136 7.15 8.55 17.04
CA VAL A 136 8.36 9.40 16.99
C VAL A 136 9.07 9.27 15.63
N LEU A 137 9.31 8.05 15.15
CA LEU A 137 10.04 7.84 13.88
C LEU A 137 9.25 8.33 12.66
N PRO A 138 7.95 8.02 12.50
CA PRO A 138 7.15 8.63 11.44
C PRO A 138 7.09 10.16 11.50
N LEU A 139 7.01 10.75 12.70
CA LEU A 139 7.03 12.22 12.86
C LEU A 139 8.41 12.81 12.50
N LEU A 140 9.50 12.13 12.85
CA LEU A 140 10.85 12.54 12.44
C LEU A 140 11.04 12.42 10.93
N LEU A 141 10.40 11.44 10.27
CA LEU A 141 10.39 11.35 8.80
C LEU A 141 9.67 12.55 8.17
N ILE A 142 8.53 12.97 8.73
CA ILE A 142 7.85 14.20 8.31
C ILE A 142 8.75 15.42 8.53
N ALA A 143 9.43 15.49 9.68
CA ALA A 143 10.37 16.58 9.95
C ALA A 143 11.53 16.59 8.94
N ALA A 144 12.10 15.43 8.59
CA ALA A 144 13.13 15.31 7.57
C ALA A 144 12.64 15.81 6.19
N TYR A 145 11.40 15.51 5.83
CA TYR A 145 10.78 16.03 4.60
C TYR A 145 10.61 17.55 4.66
N ILE A 146 10.24 18.12 5.81
CA ILE A 146 10.14 19.58 5.97
C ILE A 146 11.52 20.22 5.84
N PHE A 147 12.55 19.63 6.43
CA PHE A 147 13.92 20.14 6.37
C PHE A 147 14.60 19.99 5.00
N SER A 148 14.07 19.15 4.11
CA SER A 148 14.55 19.07 2.73
C SER A 148 13.94 20.15 1.80
N ILE A 149 12.88 20.84 2.22
CA ILE A 149 12.22 21.88 1.39
C ILE A 149 13.12 23.11 1.15
N PRO A 150 13.81 23.68 2.15
CA PRO A 150 14.64 24.86 1.93
C PRO A 150 15.76 24.57 0.93
N GLY A 151 15.81 25.34 -0.16
CA GLY A 151 16.81 25.17 -1.21
C GLY A 151 16.42 24.19 -2.33
N SER A 152 15.23 23.58 -2.28
CA SER A 152 14.73 22.76 -3.39
C SER A 152 14.47 23.64 -4.63
N PRO A 153 14.91 23.24 -5.84
CA PRO A 153 14.67 24.01 -7.07
C PRO A 153 13.18 24.25 -7.34
N GLU A 154 12.32 23.27 -7.02
CA GLU A 154 10.87 23.36 -7.17
C GLU A 154 10.15 23.16 -5.82
N PRO A 155 9.95 24.24 -5.04
CA PRO A 155 9.30 24.19 -3.73
C PRO A 155 7.86 23.67 -3.78
N LYS A 156 7.16 23.87 -4.90
CA LYS A 156 5.82 23.32 -5.09
C LYS A 156 5.86 21.80 -5.03
N ALA A 157 6.74 21.15 -5.80
CA ALA A 157 6.89 19.70 -5.80
C ALA A 157 7.20 19.17 -4.39
N ALA A 158 8.00 19.91 -3.62
CA ALA A 158 8.32 19.58 -2.25
C ALA A 158 7.11 19.63 -1.29
N VAL A 159 6.27 20.66 -1.41
CA VAL A 159 5.00 20.73 -0.65
C VAL A 159 4.08 19.57 -0.99
N PHE A 160 3.99 19.16 -2.25
CA PHE A 160 3.19 18.00 -2.64
C PHE A 160 3.77 16.67 -2.15
N GLY A 161 5.09 16.54 -2.11
CA GLY A 161 5.74 15.37 -1.51
C GLY A 161 5.49 15.27 0.00
N LEU A 162 5.50 16.40 0.70
CA LEU A 162 5.11 16.47 2.10
C LEU A 162 3.63 16.12 2.32
N TYR A 163 2.74 16.65 1.47
CA TYR A 163 1.31 16.28 1.47
C TYR A 163 1.13 14.76 1.29
N PHE A 164 1.82 14.18 0.33
CA PHE A 164 1.75 12.75 0.03
C PHE A 164 2.19 11.91 1.23
N LEU A 165 3.32 12.23 1.86
CA LEU A 165 3.76 11.55 3.09
C LEU A 165 2.75 11.73 4.24
N THR A 166 2.28 12.97 4.45
CA THR A 166 1.36 13.30 5.55
C THR A 166 0.04 12.54 5.40
N HIS A 167 -0.49 12.44 4.19
CA HIS A 167 -1.68 11.65 3.89
C HIS A 167 -1.52 10.19 4.33
N HIS A 168 -0.39 9.56 4.02
CA HIS A 168 -0.13 8.18 4.43
C HIS A 168 0.15 8.04 5.93
N PHE A 169 0.78 9.05 6.55
CA PHE A 169 0.90 9.13 7.99
C PHE A 169 -0.47 9.18 8.67
N LEU A 170 -1.47 9.86 8.11
CA LEU A 170 -2.83 9.86 8.65
C LEU A 170 -3.48 8.47 8.62
N ILE A 171 -3.23 7.67 7.58
CA ILE A 171 -3.68 6.27 7.52
C ILE A 171 -3.03 5.49 8.67
N TYR A 172 -1.71 5.61 8.81
CA TYR A 172 -0.97 4.98 9.89
C TYR A 172 -1.51 5.36 11.27
N PHE A 173 -1.69 6.65 11.49
CA PHE A 173 -2.07 7.22 12.77
C PHE A 173 -3.46 6.73 13.19
N TYR A 174 -4.40 6.68 12.26
CA TYR A 174 -5.75 6.19 12.50
C TYR A 174 -5.76 4.67 12.79
N LEU A 175 -5.18 3.88 11.90
CA LEU A 175 -5.23 2.41 11.97
C LEU A 175 -4.49 1.86 13.20
N SER A 176 -3.31 2.41 13.51
CA SER A 176 -2.52 2.01 14.69
C SER A 176 -3.28 2.19 16.00
N ARG A 177 -4.29 3.06 16.03
CA ARG A 177 -5.12 3.40 17.20
C ARG A 177 -6.40 2.58 17.29
N HIS A 178 -7.05 2.35 16.16
CA HIS A 178 -8.39 1.78 16.08
C HIS A 178 -8.43 0.30 15.73
N ILE A 179 -7.34 -0.29 15.25
CA ILE A 179 -7.25 -1.75 15.13
C ILE A 179 -7.22 -2.35 16.54
N GLU A 180 -8.07 -3.35 16.76
CA GLU A 180 -8.30 -4.04 18.03
C GLU A 180 -8.38 -5.53 17.74
N LEU A 181 -8.29 -6.37 18.79
CA LEU A 181 -8.33 -7.83 18.64
C LEU A 181 -9.59 -8.31 17.90
N ARG A 182 -10.74 -7.66 18.12
CA ARG A 182 -12.00 -7.98 17.41
C ARG A 182 -11.94 -7.78 15.90
N HIS A 183 -10.99 -6.99 15.40
CA HIS A 183 -10.82 -6.72 13.97
C HIS A 183 -10.00 -7.79 13.26
N PHE A 184 -9.28 -8.68 13.96
CA PHE A 184 -8.37 -9.63 13.34
C PHE A 184 -9.04 -10.58 12.33
N PRO A 185 -10.21 -11.20 12.62
CA PRO A 185 -10.89 -12.02 11.63
C PRO A 185 -11.29 -11.23 10.38
N TRP A 186 -11.72 -9.98 10.56
CA TRP A 186 -12.11 -9.11 9.46
C TRP A 186 -10.91 -8.70 8.61
N ILE A 187 -9.77 -8.39 9.22
CA ILE A 187 -8.51 -8.09 8.50
C ILE A 187 -8.12 -9.28 7.61
N VAL A 188 -8.24 -10.50 8.12
CA VAL A 188 -7.97 -11.73 7.35
C VAL A 188 -8.94 -11.88 6.16
N ILE A 189 -10.24 -11.59 6.37
CA ILE A 189 -11.24 -11.60 5.29
C ILE A 189 -10.97 -10.50 4.26
N VAL A 190 -10.55 -9.31 4.70
CA VAL A 190 -10.17 -8.21 3.81
C VAL A 190 -9.08 -8.68 2.86
N PHE A 191 -8.05 -9.35 3.35
CA PHE A 191 -6.96 -9.80 2.48
C PHE A 191 -7.40 -10.89 1.48
N LEU A 192 -8.36 -11.74 1.83
CA LEU A 192 -9.01 -12.62 0.85
C LEU A 192 -9.74 -11.79 -0.22
N PHE A 193 -10.49 -10.78 0.21
CA PHE A 193 -11.21 -9.88 -0.68
C PHE A 193 -10.29 -8.98 -1.52
N THR A 194 -9.07 -8.67 -1.09
CA THR A 194 -8.13 -7.92 -1.93
C THR A 194 -7.39 -8.82 -2.91
N ILE A 195 -7.01 -10.03 -2.51
CA ILE A 195 -6.27 -10.97 -3.36
C ILE A 195 -7.13 -11.46 -4.53
N LEU A 196 -8.34 -11.97 -4.26
CA LEU A 196 -9.12 -12.67 -5.29
C LEU A 196 -9.54 -11.76 -6.46
N PRO A 197 -10.16 -10.59 -6.25
CA PRO A 197 -10.56 -9.70 -7.34
C PRO A 197 -9.36 -9.15 -8.11
N GLU A 198 -8.27 -8.81 -7.43
CA GLU A 198 -7.05 -8.34 -8.09
C GLU A 198 -6.40 -9.44 -8.93
N ALA A 199 -6.35 -10.67 -8.42
CA ALA A 199 -5.82 -11.80 -9.18
C ALA A 199 -6.71 -12.12 -10.39
N VAL A 200 -8.04 -12.12 -10.24
CA VAL A 200 -8.99 -12.30 -11.34
C VAL A 200 -8.83 -11.20 -12.39
N LEU A 201 -8.73 -9.94 -11.97
CA LEU A 201 -8.50 -8.82 -12.86
C LEU A 201 -7.15 -8.94 -13.59
N GLY A 202 -6.08 -9.26 -12.87
CA GLY A 202 -4.75 -9.47 -13.43
C GLY A 202 -4.70 -10.62 -14.43
N MET A 203 -5.34 -11.75 -14.12
CA MET A 203 -5.48 -12.90 -15.02
C MET A 203 -6.27 -12.52 -16.28
N PHE A 204 -7.40 -11.81 -16.13
CA PHE A 204 -8.17 -11.31 -17.26
C PHE A 204 -7.34 -10.40 -18.16
N GLN A 205 -6.57 -9.46 -17.59
CA GLN A 205 -5.70 -8.56 -18.34
C GLN A 205 -4.59 -9.33 -19.07
N TYR A 206 -3.96 -10.30 -18.42
CA TYR A 206 -2.95 -11.16 -19.02
C TYR A 206 -3.48 -11.95 -20.23
N VAL A 207 -4.63 -12.60 -20.08
CA VAL A 207 -5.23 -13.42 -21.17
C VAL A 207 -5.73 -12.53 -22.31
N SER A 208 -6.52 -11.51 -21.99
CA SER A 208 -7.16 -10.65 -22.99
C SER A 208 -6.16 -9.69 -23.67
N GLY A 209 -5.07 -9.34 -23.00
CA GLY A 209 -4.18 -8.25 -23.40
C GLY A 209 -4.83 -6.86 -23.32
N LYS A 210 -6.03 -6.77 -22.73
CA LYS A 210 -6.82 -5.54 -22.64
C LYS A 210 -6.71 -4.96 -21.25
N TRP A 211 -6.59 -3.64 -21.19
CA TRP A 211 -6.90 -2.93 -19.96
C TRP A 211 -8.41 -2.97 -19.71
N LEU A 212 -8.81 -3.10 -18.45
CA LEU A 212 -10.15 -2.69 -18.09
C LEU A 212 -10.24 -1.17 -18.27
N THR A 213 -11.36 -0.65 -18.77
CA THR A 213 -11.62 0.79 -19.07
C THR A 213 -11.32 1.74 -17.88
N LEU A 214 -11.18 1.17 -16.69
CA LEU A 214 -10.64 1.75 -15.46
C LEU A 214 -9.24 2.39 -15.59
N ALA A 215 -8.42 2.01 -16.58
CA ALA A 215 -7.06 2.54 -16.81
C ALA A 215 -7.02 3.97 -17.39
N TRP A 216 -8.16 4.50 -17.87
CA TRP A 216 -8.25 5.86 -18.42
C TRP A 216 -7.97 6.97 -17.40
N SER A 217 -8.03 6.67 -16.10
CA SER A 217 -7.71 7.62 -15.04
C SER A 217 -6.23 8.09 -15.07
N ARG A 218 -5.31 7.31 -15.64
CA ARG A 218 -3.90 7.70 -15.87
C ARG A 218 -3.59 8.18 -17.30
N GLY A 219 -4.61 8.43 -18.13
CA GLY A 219 -4.41 8.96 -19.49
C GLY A 219 -3.99 7.94 -20.55
N VAL A 220 -4.16 6.63 -20.29
CA VAL A 220 -3.86 5.57 -21.27
C VAL A 220 -4.93 5.56 -22.37
N GLY A 221 -4.64 6.16 -23.53
CA GLY A 221 -5.63 6.40 -24.60
C GLY A 221 -6.16 5.15 -25.31
N GLU A 222 -5.41 4.04 -25.30
CA GLU A 222 -5.77 2.80 -26.01
C GLU A 222 -6.07 1.64 -25.04
N ASN A 223 -6.98 0.75 -25.46
CA ASN A 223 -7.39 -0.44 -24.69
C ASN A 223 -6.32 -1.54 -24.61
N SER A 224 -5.10 -1.29 -25.12
CA SER A 224 -3.99 -2.24 -25.22
C SER A 224 -2.95 -1.99 -24.14
N GLN A 225 -2.42 -3.06 -23.55
CA GLN A 225 -1.26 -2.99 -22.67
C GLN A 225 -0.13 -2.21 -23.33
N TYR A 226 0.48 -1.27 -22.58
CA TYR A 226 1.67 -0.59 -23.07
C TYR A 226 2.78 -1.62 -23.16
N VAL A 227 3.03 -2.05 -24.39
CA VAL A 227 4.09 -2.97 -24.74
C VAL A 227 5.24 -2.09 -25.22
N VAL A 228 6.41 -2.16 -24.55
CA VAL A 228 7.58 -1.41 -24.99
C VAL A 228 7.98 -1.92 -26.38
N PRO A 229 7.81 -1.12 -27.45
CA PRO A 229 8.00 -1.60 -28.82
C PRO A 229 9.43 -2.12 -29.04
N GLY A 230 9.55 -3.33 -29.59
CA GLY A 230 10.84 -3.97 -29.86
C GLY A 230 11.54 -4.61 -28.65
N ILE A 231 10.90 -4.63 -27.47
CA ILE A 231 11.54 -5.03 -26.20
C ILE A 231 10.69 -5.98 -25.37
N GLU A 232 9.46 -5.60 -25.03
CA GLU A 232 8.53 -6.50 -24.35
C GLU A 232 7.60 -7.10 -25.42
N HIS A 233 7.48 -8.41 -25.49
CA HIS A 233 6.50 -9.09 -26.36
C HIS A 233 5.40 -9.80 -25.55
N ILE A 234 5.45 -9.64 -24.22
CA ILE A 234 4.70 -10.46 -23.27
C ILE A 234 3.63 -9.60 -22.61
N LYS A 235 2.39 -10.10 -22.60
CA LYS A 235 1.28 -9.52 -21.84
C LYS A 235 1.56 -9.68 -20.34
N ARG A 236 1.22 -8.69 -19.52
CA ARG A 236 1.54 -8.71 -18.08
C ARG A 236 0.29 -8.46 -17.24
N ALA A 237 0.17 -9.13 -16.11
CA ALA A 237 -0.86 -8.79 -15.13
C ALA A 237 -0.49 -7.48 -14.41
N VAL A 238 -1.45 -6.56 -14.30
CA VAL A 238 -1.25 -5.19 -13.78
C VAL A 238 -2.30 -4.81 -12.72
N GLY A 239 -3.38 -5.58 -12.62
CA GLY A 239 -4.48 -5.37 -11.67
C GLY A 239 -5.04 -3.96 -11.72
N THR A 240 -5.34 -3.41 -10.55
CA THR A 240 -5.71 -2.01 -10.36
C THR A 240 -4.52 -1.06 -10.22
N THR A 241 -3.30 -1.58 -10.09
CA THR A 241 -2.11 -0.74 -9.90
C THR A 241 -1.66 -0.03 -11.17
N PHE A 242 -2.07 -0.56 -12.32
CA PHE A 242 -1.69 -0.13 -13.67
C PHE A 242 -0.21 -0.25 -14.03
N ASP A 243 0.57 -0.90 -13.17
CA ASP A 243 1.96 -1.24 -13.43
C ASP A 243 2.21 -2.67 -12.96
N SER A 244 2.88 -3.43 -13.82
CA SER A 244 3.14 -4.85 -13.60
C SER A 244 4.09 -5.10 -12.42
N HIS A 245 5.03 -4.20 -12.14
CA HIS A 245 5.93 -4.36 -10.99
C HIS A 245 5.18 -4.11 -9.69
N SER A 246 4.41 -3.03 -9.65
CA SER A 246 3.50 -2.65 -8.57
C SER A 246 2.48 -3.74 -8.24
N PHE A 247 1.88 -4.35 -9.27
CA PHE A 247 0.97 -5.48 -9.11
C PHE A 247 1.67 -6.68 -8.48
N GLY A 248 2.84 -7.04 -9.03
CA GLY A 248 3.65 -8.16 -8.55
C GLY A 248 4.03 -8.01 -7.08
N ILE A 249 4.57 -6.85 -6.69
CA ILE A 249 4.97 -6.60 -5.31
C ILE A 249 3.75 -6.49 -4.38
N TYR A 250 2.65 -5.87 -4.81
CA TYR A 250 1.43 -5.82 -4.00
C TYR A 250 0.92 -7.23 -3.69
N MET A 251 0.91 -8.12 -4.68
CA MET A 251 0.57 -9.54 -4.49
C MET A 251 1.58 -10.28 -3.61
N ALA A 252 2.87 -10.01 -3.77
CA ALA A 252 3.92 -10.57 -2.93
C ALA A 252 3.81 -10.13 -1.46
N MET A 253 3.37 -8.89 -1.21
CA MET A 253 3.07 -8.39 0.14
C MET A 253 1.81 -9.04 0.74
N LEU A 254 0.84 -9.42 -0.09
CA LEU A 254 -0.41 -10.04 0.34
C LEU A 254 -0.31 -11.56 0.52
N ALA A 255 0.54 -12.26 -0.24
CA ALA A 255 0.70 -13.72 -0.18
C ALA A 255 1.03 -14.30 1.22
N PRO A 256 1.80 -13.63 2.09
CA PRO A 256 2.02 -14.06 3.49
C PRO A 256 0.75 -14.31 4.30
N PHE A 257 -0.30 -13.51 4.10
CA PHE A 257 -1.52 -13.55 4.92
C PHE A 257 -2.27 -14.89 4.81
N PRO A 258 -2.70 -15.35 3.61
CA PRO A 258 -3.37 -16.64 3.48
C PRO A 258 -2.46 -17.80 3.91
N LEU A 259 -1.14 -17.73 3.63
CA LEU A 259 -0.22 -18.81 4.01
C LEU A 259 -0.15 -19.00 5.52
N VAL A 260 0.08 -17.92 6.27
CA VAL A 260 0.25 -17.99 7.73
C VAL A 260 -1.07 -18.37 8.42
N VAL A 261 -2.22 -17.92 7.89
CA VAL A 261 -3.54 -18.32 8.40
C VAL A 261 -3.83 -19.79 8.13
N ALA A 262 -3.41 -20.35 6.99
CA ALA A 262 -3.60 -21.77 6.67
C ALA A 262 -2.94 -22.70 7.71
N PHE A 263 -1.84 -22.25 8.32
CA PHE A 263 -1.10 -23.01 9.33
C PHE A 263 -1.33 -22.55 10.79
N ALA A 264 -2.21 -21.58 11.02
CA ALA A 264 -2.57 -21.17 12.37
C ALA A 264 -3.28 -22.32 13.13
N ARG A 265 -2.98 -22.49 14.42
CA ARG A 265 -3.60 -23.53 15.27
C ARG A 265 -5.10 -23.33 15.41
N SER A 266 -5.55 -22.08 15.40
CA SER A 266 -6.95 -21.69 15.44
C SER A 266 -7.73 -21.99 14.15
N THR A 267 -7.06 -22.29 13.03
CA THR A 267 -7.72 -22.54 11.74
C THR A 267 -8.19 -23.98 11.63
N ARG A 268 -9.51 -24.17 11.50
CA ARG A 268 -10.12 -25.50 11.28
C ARG A 268 -9.60 -26.14 9.98
N PRO A 269 -9.42 -27.47 9.93
CA PRO A 269 -8.84 -28.17 8.78
C PRO A 269 -9.47 -27.83 7.42
N GLN A 270 -10.80 -27.75 7.36
CA GLN A 270 -11.54 -27.40 6.15
C GLN A 270 -11.18 -26.02 5.57
N TYR A 271 -10.85 -25.05 6.41
CA TYR A 271 -10.46 -23.71 5.97
C TYR A 271 -8.98 -23.64 5.59
N ARG A 272 -8.14 -24.59 6.02
CA ARG A 272 -6.73 -24.62 5.62
C ARG A 272 -6.57 -24.79 4.10
N VAL A 273 -7.42 -25.64 3.50
CA VAL A 273 -7.46 -25.84 2.04
C VAL A 273 -7.90 -24.58 1.32
N LEU A 274 -8.93 -23.89 1.84
CA LEU A 274 -9.38 -22.61 1.30
C LEU A 274 -8.24 -21.57 1.29
N TRP A 275 -7.56 -21.39 2.42
CA TRP A 275 -6.45 -20.45 2.54
C TRP A 275 -5.25 -20.85 1.69
N GLY A 276 -4.95 -22.14 1.58
CA GLY A 276 -3.96 -22.66 0.62
C GLY A 276 -4.31 -22.30 -0.82
N GLY A 277 -5.58 -22.44 -1.22
CA GLY A 277 -6.07 -22.04 -2.54
C GLY A 277 -5.90 -20.53 -2.81
N VAL A 278 -6.25 -19.68 -1.84
CA VAL A 278 -6.06 -18.22 -1.94
C VAL A 278 -4.58 -17.87 -2.07
N PHE A 279 -3.69 -18.54 -1.32
CA PHE A 279 -2.24 -18.39 -1.45
C PHE A 279 -1.75 -18.76 -2.85
N ILE A 280 -2.18 -19.90 -3.40
CA ILE A 280 -1.81 -20.30 -4.77
C ILE A 280 -2.28 -19.27 -5.79
N ILE A 281 -3.50 -18.74 -5.66
CA ILE A 281 -4.03 -17.68 -6.55
C ILE A 281 -3.15 -16.42 -6.46
N ALA A 282 -2.76 -16.00 -5.25
CA ALA A 282 -1.84 -14.87 -5.07
C ALA A 282 -0.49 -15.14 -5.77
N MET A 283 0.06 -16.35 -5.64
CA MET A 283 1.33 -16.71 -6.28
C MET A 283 1.24 -16.76 -7.80
N VAL A 284 0.13 -17.26 -8.36
CA VAL A 284 -0.13 -17.19 -9.80
C VAL A 284 -0.15 -15.73 -10.25
N ALA A 285 -0.81 -14.83 -9.51
CA ALA A 285 -0.80 -13.40 -9.81
C ALA A 285 0.61 -12.80 -9.76
N VAL A 286 1.43 -13.15 -8.76
CA VAL A 286 2.85 -12.77 -8.69
C VAL A 286 3.60 -13.23 -9.94
N VAL A 287 3.43 -14.48 -10.38
CA VAL A 287 4.07 -15.00 -11.60
C VAL A 287 3.61 -14.24 -12.84
N LEU A 288 2.31 -14.05 -13.02
CA LEU A 288 1.74 -13.36 -14.19
C LEU A 288 2.09 -11.87 -14.26
N SER A 289 2.61 -11.28 -13.18
CA SER A 289 3.17 -9.92 -13.19
C SER A 289 4.44 -9.79 -14.04
N PHE A 290 5.17 -10.89 -14.28
CA PHE A 290 6.49 -10.90 -14.93
C PHE A 290 7.53 -9.96 -14.27
N SER A 291 7.31 -9.60 -13.00
CA SER A 291 8.24 -8.80 -12.20
C SER A 291 9.24 -9.70 -11.49
N ARG A 292 10.49 -9.71 -11.98
CA ARG A 292 11.59 -10.53 -11.43
C ARG A 292 11.87 -10.19 -9.97
N SER A 293 11.83 -8.90 -9.63
CA SER A 293 12.04 -8.41 -8.27
C SER A 293 10.92 -8.88 -7.34
N ALA A 294 9.66 -8.89 -7.80
CA ALA A 294 8.54 -9.37 -7.02
C ALA A 294 8.63 -10.89 -6.78
N TRP A 295 9.06 -11.66 -7.78
CA TRP A 295 9.28 -13.11 -7.65
C TRP A 295 10.33 -13.41 -6.59
N LEU A 296 11.47 -12.73 -6.66
CA LEU A 296 12.57 -12.92 -5.71
C LEU A 296 12.17 -12.48 -4.29
N SER A 297 11.50 -11.34 -4.17
CA SER A 297 11.04 -10.79 -2.89
C SER A 297 9.99 -11.69 -2.24
N ALA A 298 9.04 -12.22 -3.04
CA ALA A 298 8.09 -13.23 -2.57
C ALA A 298 8.81 -14.49 -2.11
N ALA A 299 9.74 -15.04 -2.92
CA ALA A 299 10.47 -16.25 -2.58
C ALA A 299 11.19 -16.12 -1.24
N ILE A 300 11.99 -15.06 -1.05
CA ILE A 300 12.74 -14.84 0.20
C ILE A 300 11.78 -14.64 1.39
N SER A 301 10.72 -13.83 1.22
CA SER A 301 9.72 -13.60 2.26
C SER A 301 9.03 -14.89 2.70
N LEU A 302 8.62 -15.73 1.74
CA LEU A 302 7.95 -16.99 2.00
C LEU A 302 8.90 -18.04 2.61
N THR A 303 10.17 -18.06 2.22
CA THR A 303 11.19 -18.90 2.86
C THR A 303 11.37 -18.52 4.34
N LEU A 304 11.38 -17.23 4.66
CA LEU A 304 11.46 -16.78 6.06
C LEU A 304 10.20 -17.18 6.85
N ILE A 305 9.01 -17.03 6.27
CA ILE A 305 7.76 -17.49 6.90
C ILE A 305 7.80 -19.00 7.16
N TRP A 306 8.20 -19.77 6.15
CA TRP A 306 8.36 -21.22 6.27
C TRP A 306 9.35 -21.59 7.39
N ALA A 307 10.50 -20.93 7.45
CA ALA A 307 11.48 -21.13 8.52
C ALA A 307 10.90 -20.82 9.91
N VAL A 308 10.12 -19.74 10.04
CA VAL A 308 9.45 -19.40 11.31
C VAL A 308 8.43 -20.46 11.71
N HIS A 309 7.63 -20.99 10.77
CA HIS A 309 6.71 -22.09 11.07
C HIS A 309 7.46 -23.32 11.61
N LEU A 310 8.63 -23.64 11.05
CA LEU A 310 9.49 -24.72 11.57
C LEU A 310 10.05 -24.39 12.96
N MET A 311 10.48 -23.14 13.21
CA MET A 311 10.92 -22.68 14.54
C MET A 311 9.80 -22.78 15.59
N TRP A 312 8.55 -22.59 15.19
CA TRP A 312 7.35 -22.80 16.02
C TRP A 312 6.98 -24.29 16.20
N GLY A 313 7.76 -25.22 15.64
CA GLY A 313 7.51 -26.66 15.69
C GLY A 313 6.37 -27.13 14.80
N GLN A 314 5.84 -26.27 13.91
CA GLN A 314 4.71 -26.58 13.03
C GLN A 314 5.18 -27.36 11.79
N ARG A 315 5.63 -28.61 12.00
CA ARG A 315 6.13 -29.49 10.92
C ARG A 315 5.05 -29.88 9.89
N GLU A 316 3.79 -29.58 10.17
CA GLU A 316 2.65 -29.70 9.23
C GLU A 316 2.83 -28.89 7.94
N VAL A 317 3.72 -27.89 7.93
CA VAL A 317 4.08 -27.12 6.72
C VAL A 317 4.91 -27.95 5.72
N LEU A 318 5.61 -29.00 6.17
CA LEU A 318 6.54 -29.76 5.32
C LEU A 318 5.83 -30.54 4.19
N PRO A 319 4.82 -31.40 4.45
CA PRO A 319 4.16 -32.16 3.39
C PRO A 319 3.58 -31.30 2.25
N PRO A 320 2.81 -30.23 2.50
CA PRO A 320 2.28 -29.41 1.42
C PRO A 320 3.38 -28.63 0.68
N THR A 321 4.47 -28.25 1.36
CA THR A 321 5.63 -27.61 0.72
C THR A 321 6.33 -28.59 -0.22
N MET A 322 6.56 -29.83 0.22
CA MET A 322 7.17 -30.88 -0.60
C MET A 322 6.29 -31.24 -1.80
N LEU A 323 4.97 -31.32 -1.60
CA LEU A 323 4.02 -31.52 -2.68
C LEU A 323 4.06 -30.36 -3.68
N LEU A 324 4.07 -29.12 -3.21
CA LEU A 324 4.19 -27.95 -4.08
C LEU A 324 5.49 -27.95 -4.88
N MET A 325 6.62 -28.29 -4.25
CA MET A 325 7.91 -28.42 -4.94
C MET A 325 7.88 -29.54 -6.00
N LEU A 326 7.29 -30.69 -5.68
CA LEU A 326 7.10 -31.79 -6.63
C LEU A 326 6.20 -31.35 -7.80
N LEU A 327 5.10 -30.65 -7.53
CA LEU A 327 4.22 -30.12 -8.56
C LEU A 327 4.93 -29.08 -9.43
N MET A 328 5.70 -28.16 -8.84
CA MET A 328 6.49 -27.19 -9.61
C MET A 328 7.53 -27.89 -10.49
N LEU A 329 8.16 -28.96 -10.00
CA LEU A 329 9.10 -29.77 -10.79
C LEU A 329 8.39 -30.50 -11.94
N ILE A 330 7.27 -31.18 -11.67
CA ILE A 330 6.48 -31.89 -12.70
C ILE A 330 5.97 -30.90 -13.75
N LEU A 331 5.49 -29.74 -13.32
CA LEU A 331 4.96 -28.70 -14.18
C LEU A 331 6.04 -27.81 -14.83
N SER A 332 7.33 -28.08 -14.58
CA SER A 332 8.43 -27.28 -15.11
C SER A 332 8.43 -27.10 -16.63
N PRO A 333 8.02 -28.08 -17.47
CA PRO A 333 7.95 -27.87 -18.92
C PRO A 333 7.01 -26.73 -19.36
N TRP A 334 6.01 -26.38 -18.54
CA TRP A 334 5.03 -25.35 -18.89
C TRP A 334 5.39 -23.96 -18.38
N TRP A 335 6.13 -23.83 -17.27
CA TRP A 335 6.45 -22.53 -16.68
C TRP A 335 7.93 -22.13 -16.78
N VAL A 336 8.87 -23.08 -16.84
CA VAL A 336 10.30 -22.75 -17.00
C VAL A 336 10.56 -21.99 -18.29
N PRO A 337 9.95 -22.32 -19.44
CA PRO A 337 10.12 -21.52 -20.65
C PRO A 337 9.71 -20.05 -20.47
N LEU A 338 8.66 -19.75 -19.70
CA LEU A 338 8.23 -18.36 -19.41
C LEU A 338 9.30 -17.60 -18.61
N ILE A 339 9.95 -18.29 -17.66
CA ILE A 339 11.05 -17.70 -16.89
C ILE A 339 12.28 -17.50 -17.78
N ILE A 340 12.67 -18.51 -18.55
CA ILE A 340 13.81 -18.42 -19.48
C ILE A 340 13.57 -17.29 -20.47
N GLU A 341 12.40 -17.24 -21.10
CA GLU A 341 12.01 -16.15 -22.01
C GLU A 341 12.18 -14.80 -21.32
N ARG A 342 11.70 -14.63 -20.08
CA ARG A 342 11.85 -13.37 -19.34
C ARG A 342 13.31 -12.98 -19.07
N PHE A 343 14.22 -13.93 -18.90
CA PHE A 343 15.64 -13.64 -18.66
C PHE A 343 16.47 -13.53 -19.95
N VAL A 344 16.08 -14.23 -21.01
CA VAL A 344 16.81 -14.29 -22.28
C VAL A 344 16.34 -13.22 -23.28
N SER A 345 15.03 -12.92 -23.32
CA SER A 345 14.48 -11.89 -24.22
C SER A 345 14.77 -10.46 -23.76
N ALA A 346 15.07 -10.27 -22.46
CA ALA A 346 15.49 -8.97 -21.95
C ALA A 346 16.96 -8.74 -22.35
N GLY A 347 17.19 -7.86 -23.34
CA GLY A 347 18.54 -7.48 -23.76
C GLY A 347 19.42 -7.02 -22.58
N PRO A 348 20.74 -7.29 -22.58
CA PRO A 348 21.65 -6.91 -21.50
C PRO A 348 21.56 -5.42 -21.13
N GLU A 349 21.32 -4.57 -22.13
CA GLU A 349 21.17 -3.12 -22.02
C GLU A 349 20.03 -2.69 -21.07
N LEU A 350 18.97 -3.49 -20.91
CA LEU A 350 17.85 -3.20 -20.01
C LEU A 350 18.16 -3.54 -18.55
N LEU A 351 19.08 -4.48 -18.34
CA LEU A 351 19.60 -4.78 -17.02
C LEU A 351 20.64 -3.74 -16.60
N THR A 352 21.54 -3.35 -17.50
CA THR A 352 22.57 -2.32 -17.20
C THR A 352 21.97 -0.93 -17.06
N SER A 353 21.04 -0.51 -17.94
CA SER A 353 20.43 0.83 -17.88
C SER A 353 19.73 1.17 -16.56
N ARG A 354 19.26 0.15 -15.82
CA ARG A 354 18.71 0.34 -14.46
C ARG A 354 19.77 0.67 -13.42
N PHE A 355 20.94 0.02 -13.52
CA PHE A 355 22.06 0.25 -12.61
C PHE A 355 22.88 1.47 -13.01
N ASP A 356 22.83 1.91 -14.27
CA ASP A 356 23.48 3.13 -14.74
C ASP A 356 22.95 4.39 -14.03
N GLN A 357 21.73 4.34 -13.49
CA GLN A 357 21.15 5.43 -12.70
C GLN A 357 21.62 5.47 -11.25
N PHE A 358 22.22 4.38 -10.73
CA PHE A 358 22.64 4.30 -9.33
C PHE A 358 23.81 5.27 -9.04
N PRO A 359 24.87 5.35 -9.87
CA PRO A 359 25.92 6.34 -9.70
C PRO A 359 25.40 7.79 -9.73
N VAL A 360 24.38 8.08 -10.53
CA VAL A 360 23.78 9.42 -10.64
C VAL A 360 23.04 9.77 -9.35
N ALA A 361 22.15 8.89 -8.87
CA ALA A 361 21.46 9.08 -7.60
C ALA A 361 22.44 9.19 -6.42
N TRP A 362 23.52 8.40 -6.44
CA TRP A 362 24.59 8.47 -5.46
C TRP A 362 25.35 9.80 -5.50
N ALA A 363 25.63 10.33 -6.69
CA ALA A 363 26.26 11.64 -6.86
C ALA A 363 25.37 12.76 -6.30
N ILE A 364 24.08 12.76 -6.64
CA ILE A 364 23.08 13.70 -6.09
C ILE A 364 23.10 13.65 -4.56
N TRP A 365 23.05 12.44 -3.98
CA TRP A 365 23.07 12.33 -2.52
C TRP A 365 24.38 12.84 -1.91
N LYS A 366 25.56 12.52 -2.49
CA LYS A 366 26.84 13.00 -1.96
C LYS A 366 26.93 14.52 -1.91
N ASP A 367 26.45 15.19 -2.95
CA ASP A 367 26.52 16.65 -3.03
C ASP A 367 25.49 17.31 -2.09
N HIS A 368 24.39 16.62 -1.80
CA HIS A 368 23.30 17.08 -0.92
C HIS A 368 23.13 16.18 0.32
N PHE A 369 24.24 15.85 0.98
CA PHE A 369 24.30 14.74 1.94
C PHE A 369 23.31 14.80 3.10
N PHE A 370 23.15 15.96 3.75
CA PHE A 370 22.36 16.06 4.99
C PHE A 370 20.85 16.20 4.74
N PHE A 371 20.47 17.13 3.87
CA PHE A 371 19.06 17.51 3.66
C PHE A 371 18.49 17.04 2.32
N GLY A 372 19.33 16.51 1.42
CA GLY A 372 18.92 16.10 0.09
C GLY A 372 18.68 17.29 -0.86
N TYR A 373 18.30 16.95 -2.09
CA TYR A 373 17.99 17.88 -3.16
C TYR A 373 16.61 18.56 -3.00
N GLY A 374 15.80 18.03 -2.07
CA GLY A 374 14.42 18.43 -1.86
C GLY A 374 13.45 17.29 -2.16
N VAL A 375 12.49 17.08 -1.26
CA VAL A 375 11.44 16.07 -1.47
C VAL A 375 10.68 16.36 -2.77
N GLY A 376 10.35 15.33 -3.53
CA GLY A 376 9.64 15.45 -4.82
C GLY A 376 10.46 16.08 -5.96
N ASN A 377 11.74 16.41 -5.74
CA ASN A 377 12.60 17.08 -6.73
C ASN A 377 13.62 16.12 -7.38
N TYR A 378 13.53 14.81 -7.19
CA TYR A 378 14.51 13.86 -7.76
C TYR A 378 14.67 14.00 -9.28
N MET A 379 13.58 14.27 -10.01
CA MET A 379 13.63 14.36 -11.47
C MET A 379 14.27 15.66 -11.95
N GLU A 380 14.17 16.75 -11.17
CA GLU A 380 14.95 17.96 -11.41
C GLU A 380 16.43 17.71 -11.11
N ALA A 381 16.73 17.03 -10.00
CA ALA A 381 18.09 16.59 -9.69
C ALA A 381 18.68 15.72 -10.81
N LEU A 382 17.87 14.81 -11.35
CA LEU A 382 18.28 13.96 -12.47
C LEU A 382 18.60 14.81 -13.70
N HIS A 383 17.79 15.82 -14.03
CA HIS A 383 18.06 16.72 -15.16
C HIS A 383 19.42 17.43 -15.02
N ASP A 384 19.73 17.93 -13.83
CA ASP A 384 20.96 18.67 -13.56
C ASP A 384 22.22 17.77 -13.56
N TYR A 385 22.06 16.51 -13.13
CA TYR A 385 23.18 15.57 -13.00
C TYR A 385 23.38 14.65 -14.20
N ASN A 386 22.38 14.50 -15.06
CA ASN A 386 22.46 13.63 -16.22
C ASN A 386 23.25 14.29 -17.35
N LYS A 387 23.92 13.47 -18.18
CA LYS A 387 24.72 14.00 -19.28
C LYS A 387 23.82 14.41 -20.45
N PRO A 388 24.14 15.51 -21.18
CA PRO A 388 23.41 15.86 -22.39
C PRO A 388 23.35 14.69 -23.38
N GLY A 389 22.15 14.36 -23.86
CA GLY A 389 21.93 13.27 -24.82
C GLY A 389 21.67 11.89 -24.20
N VAL A 390 21.66 11.75 -22.87
CA VAL A 390 21.26 10.52 -22.17
C VAL A 390 19.77 10.60 -21.80
N ILE A 391 19.04 9.49 -21.99
CA ILE A 391 17.62 9.41 -21.61
C ILE A 391 17.50 9.56 -20.08
N GLU A 392 16.68 10.51 -19.63
CA GLU A 392 16.36 10.73 -18.21
C GLU A 392 15.48 9.59 -17.68
N LEU A 393 16.12 8.56 -17.12
CA LEU A 393 15.43 7.46 -16.47
C LEU A 393 15.52 7.59 -14.94
N PRO A 394 14.39 7.53 -14.22
CA PRO A 394 14.40 7.55 -12.76
C PRO A 394 15.22 6.39 -12.17
N VAL A 395 15.83 6.61 -11.00
CA VAL A 395 16.52 5.51 -10.30
C VAL A 395 15.53 4.44 -9.88
N HIS A 396 15.83 3.21 -10.27
CA HIS A 396 15.06 2.03 -9.90
C HIS A 396 15.51 1.49 -8.53
N ASN A 397 15.48 2.33 -7.50
CA ASN A 397 15.82 1.99 -6.12
C ASN A 397 15.19 3.02 -5.17
N VAL A 398 14.23 2.61 -4.34
CA VAL A 398 13.55 3.53 -3.41
C VAL A 398 14.51 4.18 -2.42
N PHE A 399 15.53 3.45 -1.98
CA PHE A 399 16.43 3.93 -0.93
C PHE A 399 17.37 5.02 -1.44
N LEU A 400 17.94 4.84 -2.63
CA LEU A 400 18.73 5.87 -3.30
C LEU A 400 17.89 7.09 -3.64
N TRP A 401 16.63 6.89 -4.04
CA TRP A 401 15.71 8.00 -4.28
C TRP A 401 15.47 8.83 -3.02
N VAL A 402 15.08 8.16 -1.91
CA VAL A 402 14.87 8.83 -0.62
C VAL A 402 16.15 9.55 -0.18
N ALA A 403 17.32 8.92 -0.37
CA ALA A 403 18.61 9.53 -0.05
C ALA A 403 18.88 10.80 -0.86
N ALA A 404 18.66 10.75 -2.17
CA ALA A 404 18.83 11.91 -3.05
C ALA A 404 17.88 13.05 -2.68
N GLU A 405 16.62 12.78 -2.35
CA GLU A 405 15.62 13.82 -2.08
C GLU A 405 15.66 14.39 -0.66
N THR A 406 16.00 13.56 0.34
CA THR A 406 15.82 13.91 1.76
C THR A 406 17.09 13.77 2.60
N GLY A 407 18.18 13.35 1.97
CA GLY A 407 19.50 13.24 2.59
C GLY A 407 19.54 12.23 3.73
N LEU A 408 20.57 12.38 4.56
CA LEU A 408 20.88 11.49 5.68
C LEU A 408 19.71 11.36 6.65
N PHE A 409 19.04 12.47 6.99
CA PHE A 409 17.96 12.45 7.98
C PHE A 409 16.73 11.68 7.48
N GLY A 410 16.38 11.84 6.20
CA GLY A 410 15.29 11.07 5.61
C GLY A 410 15.61 9.58 5.50
N VAL A 411 16.85 9.23 5.13
CA VAL A 411 17.31 7.83 5.10
C VAL A 411 17.22 7.19 6.49
N ILE A 412 17.79 7.83 7.51
CA ILE A 412 17.79 7.31 8.89
C ILE A 412 16.37 7.11 9.40
N THR A 413 15.48 8.08 9.16
CA THR A 413 14.10 8.00 9.66
C THR A 413 13.26 7.00 8.87
N PHE A 414 13.41 6.93 7.54
CA PHE A 414 12.74 5.94 6.69
C PHE A 414 13.11 4.50 7.08
N PHE A 415 14.41 4.21 7.18
CA PHE A 415 14.89 2.91 7.65
C PHE A 415 14.54 2.67 9.13
N GLY A 416 14.57 3.71 9.95
CA GLY A 416 14.14 3.65 11.35
C GLY A 416 12.70 3.16 11.48
N VAL A 417 11.77 3.73 10.71
CA VAL A 417 10.35 3.32 10.72
C VAL A 417 10.19 1.83 10.42
N ILE A 418 10.80 1.36 9.33
CA ILE A 418 10.63 -0.03 8.89
C ILE A 418 11.36 -1.04 9.78
N PHE A 419 12.60 -0.76 10.20
CA PHE A 419 13.33 -1.65 11.10
C PHE A 419 12.71 -1.69 12.50
N ALA A 420 12.20 -0.56 13.01
CA ALA A 420 11.45 -0.56 14.26
C ALA A 420 10.18 -1.42 14.17
N ALA A 421 9.47 -1.38 13.04
CA ALA A 421 8.32 -2.25 12.79
C ALA A 421 8.73 -3.74 12.76
N LEU A 422 9.76 -4.09 12.00
CA LEU A 422 10.28 -5.47 11.91
C LEU A 422 10.74 -6.00 13.28
N MET A 423 11.47 -5.19 14.05
CA MET A 423 11.91 -5.58 15.40
C MET A 423 10.74 -5.81 16.36
N ARG A 424 9.70 -4.96 16.31
CA ARG A 424 8.48 -5.16 17.12
C ARG A 424 7.78 -6.47 16.74
N LEU A 425 7.54 -6.68 15.45
CA LEU A 425 6.90 -7.88 14.92
C LEU A 425 7.69 -9.14 15.30
N TRP A 426 9.02 -9.11 15.14
CA TRP A 426 9.89 -10.24 15.48
C TRP A 426 9.82 -10.62 16.97
N ARG A 427 9.74 -9.63 17.87
CA ARG A 427 9.55 -9.90 19.30
C ARG A 427 8.23 -10.62 19.59
N ILE A 428 7.16 -10.32 18.85
CA ILE A 428 5.84 -10.97 18.99
C ILE A 428 5.86 -12.36 18.34
N ILE A 429 6.50 -12.49 17.17
CA ILE A 429 6.67 -13.77 16.46
C ILE A 429 7.37 -14.80 17.34
N ARG A 430 8.47 -14.44 17.99
CA ARG A 430 9.23 -15.36 18.86
C ARG A 430 8.44 -15.88 20.08
N ARG A 431 7.38 -15.19 20.51
CA ARG A 431 6.55 -15.64 21.64
C ARG A 431 5.55 -16.71 21.26
N HIS A 432 5.20 -16.81 19.97
CA HIS A 432 4.19 -17.74 19.45
C HIS A 432 2.83 -17.68 20.20
N SER A 433 2.39 -16.47 20.57
CA SER A 433 1.08 -16.19 21.14
C SER A 433 0.05 -15.97 20.04
N GLU A 434 -0.81 -16.96 19.76
CA GLU A 434 -1.94 -16.76 18.85
C GLU A 434 -3.05 -15.90 19.51
N PRO A 435 -3.74 -15.03 18.74
CA PRO A 435 -3.62 -14.83 17.29
C PRO A 435 -2.57 -13.79 16.86
N THR A 436 -1.93 -13.10 17.80
CA THR A 436 -1.02 -11.97 17.54
C THR A 436 0.23 -12.36 16.76
N SER A 437 0.87 -13.50 17.07
CA SER A 437 2.07 -13.94 16.36
C SER A 437 1.80 -14.35 14.90
N VAL A 438 0.63 -14.92 14.61
CA VAL A 438 0.19 -15.29 13.25
C VAL A 438 0.06 -14.03 12.39
N LEU A 439 -0.70 -13.03 12.86
CA LEU A 439 -0.85 -11.79 12.13
C LEU A 439 0.48 -11.02 12.04
N ALA A 440 1.31 -11.07 13.09
CA ALA A 440 2.63 -10.45 13.10
C ALA A 440 3.56 -11.06 12.03
N LEU A 441 3.54 -12.38 11.85
CA LEU A 441 4.35 -13.07 10.84
C LEU A 441 3.92 -12.70 9.42
N ALA A 442 2.61 -12.59 9.16
CA ALA A 442 2.11 -12.14 7.86
C ALA A 442 2.57 -10.71 7.53
N VAL A 443 2.42 -9.77 8.47
CA VAL A 443 2.87 -8.37 8.30
C VAL A 443 4.40 -8.29 8.17
N PHE A 444 5.13 -9.12 8.91
CA PHE A 444 6.58 -9.21 8.80
C PHE A 444 7.00 -9.63 7.39
N GLY A 445 6.40 -10.69 6.85
CA GLY A 445 6.64 -11.14 5.48
C GLY A 445 6.31 -10.07 4.43
N ALA A 446 5.21 -9.32 4.62
CA ALA A 446 4.84 -8.23 3.73
C ALA A 446 5.90 -7.11 3.70
N LEU A 447 6.40 -6.70 4.87
CA LEU A 447 7.46 -5.68 4.97
C LEU A 447 8.80 -6.16 4.43
N ILE A 448 9.14 -7.45 4.58
CA ILE A 448 10.34 -8.01 3.95
C ILE A 448 10.23 -8.01 2.43
N ALA A 449 9.08 -8.41 1.88
CA ALA A 449 8.86 -8.35 0.43
C ALA A 449 9.04 -6.91 -0.08
N TYR A 450 8.43 -5.93 0.58
CA TYR A 450 8.57 -4.50 0.24
C TYR A 450 10.02 -4.02 0.28
N LEU A 451 10.79 -4.39 1.31
CA LEU A 451 12.20 -4.00 1.42
C LEU A 451 13.06 -4.53 0.27
N LEU A 452 12.88 -5.81 -0.05
CA LEU A 452 13.67 -6.49 -1.07
C LEU A 452 13.37 -5.95 -2.46
N ASP A 453 12.08 -5.74 -2.77
CA ASP A 453 11.67 -5.24 -4.07
C ASP A 453 12.07 -3.77 -4.27
N GLY A 454 12.02 -2.98 -3.19
CA GLY A 454 12.48 -1.59 -3.16
C GLY A 454 13.94 -1.39 -3.56
N LEU A 455 14.80 -2.42 -3.48
CA LEU A 455 16.18 -2.34 -3.97
C LEU A 455 16.27 -2.14 -5.49
N THR A 456 15.19 -2.47 -6.20
CA THR A 456 15.11 -2.48 -7.67
C THR A 456 13.89 -1.75 -8.24
N ASP A 457 13.06 -1.15 -7.38
CA ASP A 457 11.83 -0.47 -7.77
C ASP A 457 11.54 0.77 -6.87
N PRO A 458 11.15 1.94 -7.42
CA PRO A 458 10.79 3.12 -6.64
C PRO A 458 9.35 3.04 -6.08
N LEU A 459 9.10 2.08 -5.19
CA LEU A 459 7.77 1.64 -4.73
C LEU A 459 6.84 2.71 -4.15
N PHE A 460 7.36 3.78 -3.55
CA PHE A 460 6.54 4.85 -2.97
C PHE A 460 5.82 5.70 -4.02
N ARG A 461 6.25 5.62 -5.29
CA ARG A 461 5.55 6.25 -6.42
C ARG A 461 4.21 5.60 -6.71
N GLU A 462 3.93 4.43 -6.14
CA GLU A 462 2.76 3.62 -6.46
C GLU A 462 1.84 3.54 -5.23
N PRO A 463 0.62 4.12 -5.31
CA PRO A 463 -0.13 4.53 -4.13
C PRO A 463 -0.71 3.32 -3.42
N VAL A 464 -1.06 2.28 -4.18
CA VAL A 464 -1.53 1.00 -3.65
C VAL A 464 -0.44 0.36 -2.79
N VAL A 465 0.80 0.29 -3.32
CA VAL A 465 1.94 -0.33 -2.63
C VAL A 465 2.36 0.52 -1.43
N TYR A 466 2.42 1.85 -1.58
CA TYR A 466 2.82 2.74 -0.49
C TYR A 466 1.76 2.82 0.62
N MET A 467 0.47 2.83 0.27
CA MET A 467 -0.62 2.70 1.23
C MET A 467 -0.53 1.38 1.98
N MET A 468 -0.31 0.26 1.27
CA MET A 468 -0.11 -1.04 1.91
C MET A 468 1.10 -1.06 2.85
N TYR A 469 2.22 -0.43 2.48
CA TYR A 469 3.37 -0.25 3.37
C TYR A 469 2.97 0.45 4.68
N TRP A 470 2.27 1.59 4.61
CA TRP A 470 1.84 2.32 5.80
C TRP A 470 0.77 1.57 6.62
N VAL A 471 -0.09 0.78 5.97
CA VAL A 471 -0.99 -0.17 6.66
C VAL A 471 -0.18 -1.20 7.45
N CYS A 472 0.86 -1.81 6.85
CA CYS A 472 1.74 -2.75 7.55
C CYS A 472 2.47 -2.09 8.73
N ILE A 473 2.95 -0.84 8.58
CA ILE A 473 3.54 -0.08 9.68
C ILE A 473 2.51 0.16 10.80
N ALA A 474 1.27 0.53 10.47
CA ALA A 474 0.19 0.69 11.46
C ALA A 474 -0.15 -0.62 12.18
N MET A 475 -0.25 -1.73 11.43
CA MET A 475 -0.49 -3.05 11.98
C MET A 475 0.63 -3.47 12.94
N SER A 476 1.89 -3.16 12.63
CA SER A 476 3.01 -3.45 13.55
C SER A 476 2.83 -2.80 14.93
N VAL A 477 2.23 -1.61 14.98
CA VAL A 477 1.94 -0.89 16.23
C VAL A 477 0.68 -1.43 16.90
N ALA A 478 -0.39 -1.63 16.13
CA ALA A 478 -1.65 -2.15 16.66
C ALA A 478 -1.46 -3.55 17.27
N ILE A 479 -0.78 -4.47 16.58
CA ILE A 479 -0.52 -5.82 17.06
C ILE A 479 0.35 -5.77 18.33
N SER A 480 1.36 -4.90 18.39
CA SER A 480 2.19 -4.73 19.59
C SER A 480 1.39 -4.26 20.80
N ARG A 481 0.50 -3.27 20.62
CA ARG A 481 -0.38 -2.78 21.70
C ARG A 481 -1.34 -3.86 22.18
N ILE A 482 -1.87 -4.66 21.26
CA ILE A 482 -2.79 -5.76 21.58
C ILE A 482 -2.05 -6.88 22.31
N ASP A 483 -0.86 -7.27 21.85
CA ASP A 483 -0.02 -8.30 22.50
C ASP A 483 0.39 -7.87 23.91
N GLU A 484 0.81 -6.62 24.11
CA GLU A 484 1.10 -6.04 25.43
C GLU A 484 -0.13 -6.15 26.36
N ARG A 485 -1.31 -5.73 25.90
CA ARG A 485 -2.55 -5.80 26.68
C ARG A 485 -2.97 -7.24 27.01
N LEU A 486 -2.78 -8.18 26.09
CA LEU A 486 -3.08 -9.60 26.31
C LEU A 486 -2.15 -10.23 27.36
N GLN A 487 -0.91 -9.75 27.48
CA GLN A 487 0.05 -10.22 28.47
C GLN A 487 -0.26 -9.70 29.88
N GLU A 488 -0.89 -8.53 30.00
CA GLU A 488 -1.30 -7.95 31.28
C GLU A 488 -2.56 -8.60 31.88
N LEU A 489 -3.35 -9.32 31.06
CA LEU A 489 -4.53 -10.02 31.56
C LEU A 489 -4.13 -11.20 32.48
N PRO A 490 -4.81 -11.40 33.63
CA PRO A 490 -4.56 -12.57 34.47
C PRO A 490 -4.72 -13.84 33.65
N LYS A 491 -3.72 -14.73 33.67
CA LYS A 491 -3.86 -16.05 33.05
C LYS A 491 -5.01 -16.77 33.76
N ALA A 492 -6.01 -17.23 33.00
CA ALA A 492 -7.10 -18.03 33.55
C ALA A 492 -6.52 -19.23 34.31
N PRO A 493 -7.07 -19.60 35.48
CA PRO A 493 -6.60 -20.76 36.22
C PRO A 493 -6.71 -22.02 35.33
N PRO A 494 -5.77 -22.97 35.47
CA PRO A 494 -5.61 -24.10 34.54
C PRO A 494 -6.85 -25.01 34.38
N ASN A 495 -7.90 -24.82 35.19
CA ASN A 495 -9.10 -25.66 35.24
C ASN A 495 -10.37 -25.01 34.65
N SER A 496 -10.28 -23.88 33.93
CA SER A 496 -11.45 -23.39 33.18
C SER A 496 -11.69 -24.26 31.93
N PRO A 497 -12.86 -24.87 31.73
CA PRO A 497 -13.17 -25.62 30.52
C PRO A 497 -13.05 -24.69 29.30
N ARG A 498 -12.36 -25.19 28.25
CA ARG A 498 -12.11 -24.47 26.99
C ARG A 498 -13.32 -24.48 26.06
#